data_AF-F0GYX0-F1
#
_entry.id   AF-F0GYX0-F1
#
_cell.length_a   1.000
_cell.length_b   1.000
_cell.length_c   1.000
_cell.angle_alpha   90.00
_cell.angle_beta   90.00
_cell.angle_gamma   90.00
#
_symmetry.space_group_name_H-M   'P 1'
#
loop_
_entity.id
_entity.type
_entity.pdbx_description
1 polymer ?
#
loop_
_entity_poly.entity_id
_entity_poly.type
_entity_poly.pdbx_seq_one_letter_code
_entity_poly.pdbx_strand_id
1 'polypeptide(L)'
;MNRKKYEEELILLQLNDSQFPIGSYSHSYGLENYILKNLIKDSKDIKKYLINYLKTSFYYNDLLAVYLAYNYFIEGKKMSF
;
A
#
# COMPACT_ATOMS: atom_id res chain seq x y z
N MET A 1 20.44 21.67 -2.55
CA MET A 1 19.14 21.09 -2.13
C MET A 1 18.77 21.69 -0.78
N ASN A 2 17.51 22.05 -0.53
CA ASN A 2 17.09 22.59 0.77
C ASN A 2 17.15 21.46 1.82
N ARG A 3 17.81 21.70 2.96
CA ARG A 3 17.96 20.72 4.06
C ARG A 3 16.62 20.12 4.49
N LYS A 4 15.58 20.94 4.62
CA LYS A 4 14.24 20.48 5.02
C LYS A 4 13.65 19.51 4.00
N LYS A 5 13.80 19.80 2.70
CA LYS A 5 13.34 18.93 1.62
C LYS A 5 14.06 17.58 1.64
N TYR A 6 15.36 17.58 1.93
CA TYR A 6 16.13 16.34 2.05
C TYR A 6 15.68 15.48 3.24
N GLU A 7 15.38 16.11 4.38
CA GLU A 7 14.84 15.42 5.56
C GLU A 7 13.45 14.81 5.26
N GLU A 8 12.57 15.53 4.56
CA GLU A 8 11.26 15.01 4.11
C GLU A 8 11.39 13.80 3.18
N GLU A 9 12.30 13.84 2.21
CA GLU A 9 12.57 12.73 1.28
C GLU A 9 13.10 11.50 2.02
N LEU A 10 14.01 11.67 2.99
CA LEU A 10 14.52 10.57 3.81
C LEU A 10 13.45 9.92 4.67
N ILE A 11 12.52 10.72 5.23
CA ILE A 11 11.38 10.18 5.99
C ILE A 11 10.50 9.31 5.10
N LEU A 12 10.22 9.75 3.87
CA LEU A 12 9.44 8.93 2.92
C LEU A 12 10.14 7.61 2.61
N LEU A 13 11.46 7.60 2.45
CA LEU A 13 12.21 6.35 2.26
C LEU A 13 12.14 5.45 3.48
N GLN A 14 12.35 6.00 4.69
CA GLN A 14 12.33 5.23 5.93
C GLN A 14 10.95 4.62 6.20
N LEU A 15 9.87 5.35 5.93
CA LEU A 15 8.50 4.84 6.09
C LEU A 15 8.16 3.71 5.12
N ASN A 16 8.77 3.70 3.92
CA ASN A 16 8.54 2.68 2.90
C ASN A 16 9.57 1.54 2.95
N ASP A 17 10.53 1.56 3.87
CA ASP A 17 11.51 0.49 3.99
C ASP A 17 10.85 -0.83 4.40
N SER A 18 11.21 -1.92 3.72
CA SER A 18 10.79 -3.28 4.08
C SER A 18 11.16 -3.70 5.50
N GLN A 19 12.20 -3.10 6.08
CA GLN A 19 12.65 -3.32 7.45
C GLN A 19 11.89 -2.46 8.47
N PHE A 20 10.99 -1.57 8.03
CA PHE A 20 10.18 -0.77 8.95
C PHE A 20 9.29 -1.69 9.81
N PRO A 21 9.37 -1.62 11.15
CA PRO A 21 8.90 -2.69 12.05
C PRO A 21 7.38 -2.63 12.31
N ILE A 22 6.58 -2.62 11.24
CA ILE A 22 5.12 -2.67 11.28
C ILE A 22 4.53 -4.00 10.78
N GLY A 23 5.38 -4.87 10.21
CA GLY A 23 4.98 -6.22 9.78
C GLY A 23 4.05 -6.26 8.55
N SER A 24 3.78 -5.12 7.89
CA SER A 24 2.85 -5.03 6.76
C SER A 24 3.29 -5.87 5.56
N TYR A 25 4.59 -5.95 5.29
CA TYR A 25 5.17 -6.74 4.20
C TYR A 25 5.07 -8.26 4.41
N SER A 26 4.59 -8.71 5.58
CA SER A 26 4.35 -10.13 5.87
C SER A 26 2.95 -10.61 5.41
N HIS A 27 2.07 -9.71 4.97
CA HIS A 27 0.73 -10.08 4.52
C HIS A 27 0.73 -10.55 3.06
N SER A 28 0.19 -11.75 2.81
CA SER A 28 0.13 -12.35 1.48
C SER A 28 -1.07 -11.91 0.64
N TYR A 29 -2.05 -11.20 1.23
CA TYR A 29 -3.29 -10.76 0.55
C TYR A 29 -4.02 -11.87 -0.23
N GLY A 30 -3.94 -13.09 0.28
CA GLY A 30 -4.54 -14.27 -0.34
C GLY A 30 -3.72 -14.90 -1.47
N LEU A 31 -2.56 -14.33 -1.84
CA LEU A 31 -1.65 -14.86 -2.87
C LEU A 31 -1.31 -16.34 -2.64
N GLU A 32 -1.03 -16.70 -1.39
CA GLU A 32 -0.74 -18.08 -0.99
C GLU A 32 -1.85 -19.05 -1.42
N ASN A 33 -3.12 -18.66 -1.24
CA ASN A 33 -4.27 -19.47 -1.64
C ASN A 33 -4.38 -19.61 -3.16
N TYR A 34 -4.06 -18.56 -3.93
CA TYR A 34 -4.05 -18.63 -5.40
C TYR A 34 -2.95 -19.57 -5.92
N ILE A 35 -1.78 -19.60 -5.26
CA ILE A 35 -0.70 -20.54 -5.58
C ILE A 35 -1.13 -21.98 -5.24
N LEU A 36 -1.63 -22.22 -4.02
CA LEU A 36 -2.07 -23.55 -3.57
C LEU A 36 -3.19 -24.14 -4.44
N LYS A 37 -4.10 -23.30 -4.94
CA LYS A 37 -5.16 -23.70 -5.88
C LYS A 37 -4.70 -23.84 -7.32
N ASN A 38 -3.40 -23.69 -7.59
CA ASN A 38 -2.83 -23.75 -8.93
C ASN A 38 -3.51 -22.73 -9.88
N LEU A 39 -3.83 -21.54 -9.38
CA LEU A 39 -4.38 -20.42 -10.17
C LEU A 39 -3.30 -19.43 -10.60
N ILE A 40 -2.19 -19.37 -9.85
CA ILE A 40 -0.98 -18.62 -10.22
C ILE A 40 0.16 -19.61 -10.34
N LYS A 41 0.66 -19.79 -11.56
CA LYS A 41 1.70 -20.78 -11.87
C LYS A 41 2.96 -20.15 -12.44
N ASP A 42 2.85 -18.94 -12.98
CA ASP A 42 3.93 -18.27 -13.67
C ASP A 42 3.93 -16.74 -13.45
N SER A 43 4.89 -16.07 -14.09
CA SER A 43 5.06 -14.62 -14.04
C SER A 43 3.91 -13.84 -14.70
N LYS A 44 3.17 -14.44 -15.63
CA LYS A 44 2.02 -13.80 -16.28
C LYS A 44 0.83 -13.81 -15.34
N ASP A 45 0.60 -14.93 -14.65
CA ASP A 45 -0.48 -15.06 -13.67
C ASP A 45 -0.28 -14.11 -12.48
N ILE A 46 0.93 -14.04 -11.92
CA ILE A 46 1.21 -13.12 -10.80
C ILE A 46 1.03 -11.66 -11.23
N LYS A 47 1.45 -11.29 -12.44
CA LYS A 47 1.24 -9.95 -12.98
C LYS A 47 -0.25 -9.63 -13.09
N LYS A 48 -1.06 -10.57 -13.57
CA LYS A 48 -2.51 -10.43 -13.66
C LYS A 48 -3.13 -10.28 -12.26
N TYR A 49 -2.72 -11.09 -11.30
CA TYR A 49 -3.15 -10.99 -9.90
C TYR A 49 -2.82 -9.62 -9.31
N LEU A 50 -1.57 -9.14 -9.45
CA LEU A 50 -1.14 -7.84 -8.92
C LEU A 50 -1.92 -6.68 -9.53
N ILE A 51 -2.12 -6.67 -10.85
CA ILE A 51 -2.92 -5.63 -11.52
C ILE A 51 -4.36 -5.65 -11.00
N ASN A 52 -4.96 -6.82 -10.84
CA ASN A 52 -6.34 -6.94 -10.33
C ASN A 52 -6.44 -6.51 -8.86
N TYR A 53 -5.49 -6.92 -8.01
CA TYR A 53 -5.43 -6.51 -6.61
C TYR A 53 -5.28 -4.99 -6.48
N LEU A 54 -4.36 -4.40 -7.25
CA LEU A 54 -4.12 -2.96 -7.27
C LEU A 54 -5.34 -2.16 -7.74
N LYS A 55 -6.10 -2.66 -8.72
CA LYS A 55 -7.29 -1.99 -9.27
C LYS A 55 -8.57 -2.22 -8.46
N THR A 56 -8.58 -3.20 -7.55
CA THR A 56 -9.76 -3.53 -6.76
C THR A 56 -9.47 -3.27 -5.29
N SER A 57 -9.09 -4.29 -4.52
CA SER A 57 -8.92 -4.23 -3.07
C SER A 57 -8.05 -3.06 -2.61
N PHE A 58 -6.86 -2.90 -3.18
CA PHE A 58 -5.95 -1.82 -2.78
C PHE A 58 -6.50 -0.43 -3.12
N TYR A 59 -7.07 -0.25 -4.32
CA TYR A 59 -7.58 1.06 -4.75
C TYR A 59 -8.75 1.54 -3.90
N TYR A 60 -9.75 0.68 -3.69
CA TYR A 60 -10.99 1.06 -3.02
C TYR A 60 -10.93 0.99 -1.50
N ASN A 61 -9.95 0.28 -0.92
CA ASN A 61 -9.80 0.18 0.53
C ASN A 61 -8.59 0.99 1.02
N ASP A 62 -7.37 0.48 0.81
CA ASP A 62 -6.16 1.04 1.39
C ASP A 62 -5.87 2.46 0.87
N LEU A 63 -5.83 2.61 -0.46
CA LEU A 63 -5.52 3.90 -1.09
C LEU A 63 -6.64 4.93 -0.83
N LEU A 64 -7.90 4.51 -0.95
CA LEU A 64 -9.04 5.39 -0.66
C LEU A 64 -9.05 5.86 0.79
N ALA A 65 -8.80 4.96 1.75
CA ALA A 65 -8.74 5.32 3.18
C ALA A 65 -7.64 6.34 3.46
N VAL A 66 -6.43 6.13 2.92
CA VAL A 66 -5.31 7.08 3.06
C VAL A 66 -5.64 8.42 2.39
N TYR A 67 -6.20 8.40 1.18
CA TYR A 67 -6.61 9.62 0.46
C TYR A 67 -7.64 10.43 1.25
N LEU A 68 -8.69 9.78 1.78
CA LEU A 68 -9.70 10.44 2.59
C LEU A 68 -9.09 10.99 3.87
N ALA A 69 -8.34 10.20 4.63
CA ALA A 69 -7.69 10.65 5.87
C ALA A 69 -6.78 11.87 5.64
N TYR A 70 -5.98 11.84 4.57
CA TYR A 70 -5.11 12.95 4.18
C TYR A 70 -5.90 14.21 3.84
N ASN A 71 -6.94 14.10 3.01
CA ASN A 71 -7.75 15.26 2.62
C ASN A 71 -8.49 15.87 3.81
N TYR A 72 -9.07 15.04 4.69
CA TYR A 72 -9.73 15.55 5.90
C TYR A 72 -8.76 16.29 6.81
N PHE A 73 -7.52 15.78 6.94
CA PHE A 73 -6.46 16.45 7.70
C PHE A 73 -6.12 17.82 7.10
N ILE A 74 -5.94 17.91 5.78
CA ILE A 74 -5.62 19.17 5.08
C ILE A 74 -6.79 20.17 5.15
N GLU A 75 -8.04 19.70 5.09
CA GLU A 75 -9.24 20.55 5.19
C GLU A 75 -9.56 21.01 6.62
N GLY A 76 -8.85 20.49 7.64
CA GLY A 76 -9.11 20.82 9.04
C GLY A 76 -10.44 20.28 9.58
N LYS A 77 -11.10 19.37 8.84
CA LYS A 77 -12.35 18.74 9.27
C LYS A 77 -12.03 17.56 10.18
N LYS A 78 -12.57 17.55 11.40
CA LYS A 78 -12.55 16.35 12.25
C LYS A 78 -13.38 15.26 11.57
N MET A 79 -12.81 14.07 11.45
CA MET A 79 -13.55 12.87 11.04
C MET A 79 -14.63 12.60 12.10
N SER A 80 -15.90 12.90 11.77
CA SER A 80 -17.03 12.52 12.63
C SER A 80 -17.40 11.07 12.33
N PHE A 81 -17.15 10.19 13.30
CA PHE A 81 -17.71 8.83 13.31
C PHE A 81 -19.05 8.81 14.04
#